data_AF-A0A927XPV2-F1
#
_entry.id   AF-A0A927XPV2-F1
#
_cell.length_a   1.000
_cell.length_b   1.000
_cell.length_c   1.000
_cell.angle_alpha   90.00
_cell.angle_beta   90.00
_cell.angle_gamma   90.00
#
_symmetry.space_group_name_H-M   'P 1'
#
loop_
_entity.id
_entity.type
_entity.pdbx_description
1 polymer ?
#
loop_
_entity_poly.entity_id
_entity_poly.type
_entity_poly.pdbx_seq_one_letter_code
_entity_poly.pdbx_strand_id
1 'polypeptide(L)'
;MEEKNPLKDYVWNTGNAFEIMRLLVEGAVTLYDDEASPLFRLGRLHGQAKAALAFEAIGTALFELRMHIMNLQEMHGKEVERQCKLSDNYDKLDDE
;
A
#
# COMPACT_ATOMS: atom_id res chain seq x y z
N MET A 1 -2.88 17.57 30.79
CA MET A 1 -3.15 16.28 30.11
C MET A 1 -3.43 16.64 28.67
N GLU A 2 -2.61 16.17 27.74
CA GLU A 2 -2.80 16.43 26.31
C GLU A 2 -4.03 15.64 25.85
N GLU A 3 -5.04 16.34 25.36
CA GLU A 3 -6.29 15.73 24.92
C GLU A 3 -6.00 14.92 23.65
N LYS A 4 -6.19 13.60 23.72
CA LYS A 4 -6.04 12.73 22.56
C LYS A 4 -7.05 13.15 21.51
N ASN A 5 -6.58 13.64 20.37
CA ASN A 5 -7.42 13.85 19.20
C ASN A 5 -7.42 12.54 18.39
N PRO A 6 -8.47 11.70 18.51
CA PRO A 6 -8.49 10.37 17.91
C PRO A 6 -8.42 10.41 16.39
N LEU A 7 -8.88 11.48 15.75
CA LEU A 7 -8.79 11.66 14.31
C LEU A 7 -7.33 11.94 13.89
N LYS A 8 -6.64 12.82 14.62
CA LYS A 8 -5.23 13.13 14.38
C LYS A 8 -4.34 11.90 14.56
N ASP A 9 -4.56 11.13 15.63
CA ASP A 9 -3.84 9.89 15.89
C ASP A 9 -4.11 8.84 14.80
N TYR A 10 -5.37 8.72 14.35
CA TYR A 10 -5.73 7.84 13.25
C TYR A 10 -4.97 8.20 11.97
N VAL A 11 -5.08 9.46 11.52
CA VAL A 11 -4.44 9.95 10.28
C VAL A 11 -2.93 9.75 10.29
N TRP A 12 -2.27 10.06 11.42
CA TRP A 12 -0.83 9.85 11.57
C TRP A 12 -0.45 8.37 11.46
N ASN A 13 -1.16 7.51 12.21
CA ASN A 13 -0.85 6.08 12.24
C ASN A 13 -1.13 5.39 10.90
N THR A 14 -2.24 5.73 10.24
CA THR A 14 -2.56 5.18 8.91
C THR A 14 -1.60 5.69 7.84
N GLY A 15 -1.24 6.97 7.86
CA GLY A 15 -0.22 7.53 6.97
C GLY A 15 1.10 6.79 7.06
N ASN A 16 1.63 6.62 8.27
CA ASN A 16 2.86 5.86 8.52
C ASN A 16 2.73 4.39 8.08
N ALA A 17 1.58 3.74 8.33
CA ALA A 17 1.35 2.37 7.89
C ALA A 17 1.38 2.24 6.35
N PHE A 18 0.79 3.19 5.61
CA PHE A 18 0.85 3.20 4.14
C PHE A 18 2.26 3.32 3.60
N GLU A 19 3.07 4.21 4.19
CA GLU A 19 4.47 4.37 3.79
C GLU A 19 5.26 3.08 3.98
N ILE A 20 5.08 2.41 5.12
CA ILE A 20 5.72 1.12 5.42
C ILE A 20 5.23 0.03 4.45
N MET A 21 3.93 -0.10 4.23
CA MET A 21 3.36 -1.09 3.30
C MET A 21 3.91 -0.89 1.89
N ARG A 22 3.96 0.37 1.42
CA ARG A 22 4.50 0.71 0.11
C ARG A 22 5.98 0.38 0.01
N LEU A 23 6.78 0.72 1.02
CA LEU A 23 8.20 0.39 1.04
C LEU A 23 8.44 -1.14 0.95
N LEU A 24 7.69 -1.91 1.72
CA LEU A 24 7.80 -3.37 1.75
C LEU A 24 7.41 -4.01 0.42
N VAL A 25 6.29 -3.59 -0.18
CA VAL A 25 5.82 -4.18 -1.43
C VAL A 25 6.69 -3.79 -2.62
N GLU A 26 7.17 -2.54 -2.68
CA GLU A 26 8.09 -2.09 -3.72
C GLU A 26 9.42 -2.85 -3.63
N GLY A 27 9.98 -3.00 -2.43
CA GLY A 27 11.18 -3.80 -2.21
C GLY A 27 10.99 -5.27 -2.59
N ALA A 28 9.84 -5.86 -2.27
CA ALA A 28 9.51 -7.23 -2.66
C ALA A 28 9.37 -7.40 -4.18
N VAL A 29 8.74 -6.43 -4.86
CA VAL A 29 8.62 -6.42 -6.34
C VAL A 29 10.00 -6.30 -6.98
N THR A 30 10.85 -5.39 -6.49
CA THR A 30 12.24 -5.26 -7.01
C THR A 30 13.03 -6.55 -6.83
N LEU A 31 13.01 -7.16 -5.64
CA LEU A 31 13.67 -8.45 -5.40
C LEU A 31 13.10 -9.56 -6.28
N TYR A 32 11.79 -9.56 -6.51
CA TYR A 32 11.18 -10.52 -7.41
C TYR A 32 11.67 -10.34 -8.86
N ASP A 33 11.65 -9.12 -9.38
CA ASP A 33 12.04 -8.84 -10.77
C ASP A 33 13.52 -9.14 -11.03
N ASP A 34 14.39 -8.75 -10.10
CA ASP A 34 15.83 -8.89 -10.24
C ASP A 34 16.30 -10.34 -10.01
N GLU A 35 15.81 -10.99 -8.94
CA GLU A 35 16.40 -12.24 -8.45
C GLU A 35 15.50 -13.46 -8.64
N ALA A 36 14.18 -13.33 -8.51
CA ALA A 36 13.25 -14.47 -8.54
C ALA A 36 12.65 -14.76 -9.92
N SER A 37 12.36 -13.73 -10.72
CA SER A 37 11.85 -13.84 -12.10
C SER A 37 12.75 -14.67 -13.02
N PRO A 38 14.10 -14.62 -12.92
CA PRO A 38 14.96 -15.55 -13.64
C PRO A 38 14.70 -17.03 -13.32
N LEU A 39 14.27 -17.36 -12.09
CA LEU A 39 13.99 -18.74 -11.67
C LEU A 39 12.76 -19.32 -12.39
N PHE A 40 11.78 -18.49 -12.77
CA PHE A 40 10.70 -18.90 -13.67
C PHE A 40 11.26 -19.44 -14.99
N ARG A 41 12.18 -18.68 -15.61
CA ARG A 41 12.78 -19.06 -16.90
C ARG A 41 13.59 -20.34 -16.78
N LEU A 42 14.41 -20.46 -15.73
CA LEU A 42 15.18 -21.68 -15.44
C LEU A 42 14.27 -22.89 -15.20
N GLY A 43 13.21 -22.71 -14.41
CA GLY A 43 12.22 -23.76 -14.16
C GLY A 43 11.60 -24.28 -15.44
N ARG A 44 11.25 -23.39 -16.39
CA ARG A 44 10.76 -23.82 -17.71
C ARG A 44 11.81 -24.58 -18.52
N LEU A 45 13.05 -24.12 -18.53
CA LEU A 45 14.15 -24.76 -19.27
C LEU A 45 14.46 -26.18 -18.76
N HIS A 46 14.30 -26.41 -17.45
CA HIS A 46 14.59 -27.70 -16.81
C HIS A 46 13.36 -28.60 -16.61
N GLY A 47 12.23 -28.29 -17.26
CA GLY A 47 11.01 -29.10 -17.16
C GLY A 47 10.30 -29.02 -15.79
N GLN A 48 10.69 -28.07 -14.93
CA GLN A 48 10.09 -27.82 -13.62
C GLN A 48 8.88 -26.88 -13.74
N ALA A 49 7.87 -27.28 -14.52
CA ALA A 49 6.70 -26.44 -14.83
C ALA A 49 5.97 -25.93 -13.57
N LYS A 50 5.85 -26.77 -12.52
CA LYS A 50 5.21 -26.38 -11.26
C LYS A 50 5.97 -25.26 -10.53
N ALA A 51 7.29 -25.34 -10.50
CA ALA A 51 8.12 -24.33 -9.85
C ALA A 51 8.06 -23.01 -10.63
N ALA A 52 8.12 -23.08 -11.97
CA ALA A 52 7.94 -21.91 -12.81
C ALA A 52 6.59 -21.23 -12.54
N LEU A 53 5.48 -21.96 -12.62
CA LEU A 53 4.14 -21.41 -12.34
C LEU A 53 4.03 -20.77 -10.96
N ALA A 54 4.68 -21.35 -9.94
CA ALA A 54 4.70 -20.77 -8.61
C ALA A 54 5.41 -19.41 -8.58
N PHE A 55 6.57 -19.28 -9.23
CA PHE A 55 7.27 -17.99 -9.34
C PHE A 55 6.43 -16.95 -10.10
N GLU A 56 5.85 -17.32 -11.24
CA GLU A 56 4.96 -16.44 -12.01
C GLU A 56 3.78 -15.94 -11.17
N ALA A 57 3.13 -16.84 -10.42
CA ALA A 57 2.02 -16.48 -9.55
C ALA A 57 2.43 -15.55 -8.40
N ILE A 58 3.61 -15.76 -7.81
CA ILE A 58 4.17 -14.87 -6.78
C ILE A 58 4.38 -13.47 -7.36
N GLY A 59 4.97 -13.36 -8.55
CA GLY A 59 5.15 -12.08 -9.23
C GLY A 59 3.85 -11.34 -9.42
N THR A 60 2.86 -12.00 -10.02
CA THR A 60 1.52 -11.42 -10.24
C THR A 60 0.90 -10.93 -8.93
N ALA A 61 0.96 -11.73 -7.86
CA ALA A 61 0.41 -11.34 -6.57
C ALA A 61 1.12 -10.13 -5.95
N LEU A 62 2.44 -10.02 -6.10
CA LEU A 62 3.20 -8.86 -5.62
C LEU A 62 2.85 -7.59 -6.38
N PHE A 63 2.72 -7.67 -7.71
CA PHE A 63 2.28 -6.53 -8.53
C PHE A 63 0.84 -6.10 -8.19
N GLU A 64 -0.08 -7.05 -8.02
CA GLU A 64 -1.45 -6.73 -7.62
C GLU A 64 -1.51 -6.10 -6.22
N LEU A 65 -0.77 -6.65 -5.25
CA LEU A 65 -0.70 -6.10 -3.90
C LEU A 65 -0.18 -4.65 -3.91
N ARG A 66 0.84 -4.36 -4.73
CA ARG A 66 1.37 -3.00 -4.93
C ARG A 66 0.25 -2.06 -5.40
N MET A 67 -0.50 -2.45 -6.42
CA MET A 67 -1.60 -1.65 -6.94
C MET A 67 -2.69 -1.40 -5.89
N HIS A 68 -3.03 -2.42 -5.10
CA HIS A 68 -4.02 -2.28 -4.02
C HIS A 68 -3.55 -1.32 -2.93
N ILE A 69 -2.28 -1.37 -2.52
CA ILE A 69 -1.71 -0.44 -1.53
C ILE A 69 -1.73 0.99 -2.05
N MET A 70 -1.34 1.22 -3.31
CA MET A 70 -1.36 2.56 -3.93
C MET A 70 -2.78 3.13 -3.99
N ASN A 71 -3.75 2.32 -4.41
CA ASN A 71 -5.16 2.72 -4.46
C ASN A 71 -5.70 3.04 -3.05
N LEU A 72 -5.36 2.23 -2.06
CA LEU A 72 -5.81 2.44 -0.68
C LEU A 72 -5.20 3.72 -0.08
N GLN A 73 -3.93 4.00 -0.36
CA GLN A 73 -3.26 5.24 0.04
C GLN A 73 -3.91 6.46 -0.61
N GLU A 74 -4.26 6.38 -1.91
CA GLU A 74 -4.95 7.47 -2.61
C GLU A 74 -6.34 7.73 -2.03
N MET A 75 -7.14 6.68 -1.84
CA MET A 75 -8.48 6.79 -1.24
C MET A 75 -8.41 7.37 0.16
N HIS A 76 -7.44 6.94 0.97
CA HIS A 76 -7.23 7.49 2.30
C HIS A 76 -6.90 8.98 2.25
N GLY A 77 -5.97 9.40 1.38
CA GLY A 77 -5.63 10.83 1.22
C GLY A 77 -6.85 11.69 0.87
N LYS A 78 -7.70 11.22 -0.05
CA LYS A 78 -8.95 11.91 -0.41
C LYS A 78 -9.94 12.00 0.76
N GLU A 79 -10.07 10.94 1.55
CA GLU A 79 -10.96 10.95 2.71
C GLU A 79 -10.45 11.87 3.82
N VAL A 80 -9.14 11.89 4.08
CA VAL A 80 -8.53 12.84 5.03
C VAL A 80 -8.78 14.28 4.61
N GLU A 81 -8.56 14.59 3.33
CA GLU A 81 -8.86 15.93 2.79
C GLU A 81 -10.34 16.32 2.96
N ARG A 82 -11.25 15.38 2.72
CA ARG A 82 -12.70 15.58 2.90
C ARG A 82 -13.05 15.88 4.36
N GLN A 83 -12.47 15.15 5.31
CA GLN A 83 -12.73 15.32 6.73
C GLN A 83 -12.17 16.65 7.26
N CYS A 84 -10.99 17.08 6.80
CA CYS A 84 -10.45 18.41 7.15
C CYS A 84 -11.39 19.53 6.67
N LYS A 85 -11.88 19.46 5.42
CA LYS A 85 -12.83 20.45 4.87
C LYS A 85 -14.15 20.50 5.63
N LEU A 86 -14.61 19.36 6.16
CA LEU A 86 -15.83 19.33 6.98
C LEU A 86 -15.60 20.00 8.33
N SER A 87 -14.49 19.70 9.01
CA SER A 87 -14.11 20.34 10.27
C SER A 87 -14.07 21.87 10.13
N ASP A 88 -13.37 22.37 9.10
CA ASP A 88 -13.20 23.81 8.85
C ASP A 88 -14.53 24.54 8.55
N ASN A 89 -15.57 23.83 8.11
CA ASN A 89 -16.89 24.40 7.86
C ASN A 89 -17.78 24.40 9.11
N TYR A 90 -17.62 23.44 10.01
CA TYR A 90 -18.33 23.44 11.30
C TYR A 90 -17.82 24.55 12.22
N ASP A 91 -16.50 24.76 12.27
CA ASP A 91 -15.89 25.84 13.08
C ASP A 91 -16.37 27.24 12.65
N LYS A 92 -16.78 27.42 11.39
CA LYS A 92 -17.31 28.70 10.86
C LYS A 92 -18.79 28.94 11.17
N LEU A 93 -19.55 27.91 11.53
CA LEU A 93 -20.99 28.01 11.83
C LEU A 93 -21.25 28.31 13.31
N ASP A 94 -20.28 28.06 14.19
CA ASP A 94 -20.37 28.35 15.63
C ASP A 94 -19.95 29.80 15.97
N ASP A 95 -19.44 30.56 14.99
CA ASP A 95 -18.99 31.95 15.12
C ASP A 95 -20.05 33.00 14.66
N GLU A 96 -21.26 32.58 14.24
CA GLU A 96 -22.41 33.43 13.86
C GLU A 96 -23.55 33.41 14.89
#